data_AF-A0AAE7DJK2-F1
#
_entry.id   AF-A0AAE7DJK2-F1
#
_cell.length_a   1.000
_cell.length_b   1.000
_cell.length_c   1.000
_cell.angle_alpha   90.00
_cell.angle_beta   90.00
_cell.angle_gamma   90.00
#
_symmetry.space_group_name_H-M   'P 1'
#
loop_
_entity.id
_entity.type
_entity.pdbx_description
1 polymer ?
#
loop_
_entity_poly.entity_id
_entity_poly.type
_entity_poly.pdbx_seq_one_letter_code
_entity_poly.pdbx_strand_id
1 'polypeptide(L)'
;MDSDEEKKDGLTISDLADPNFPERLEIVRNIENSIVDFMRRPEIPVYLEAFQKVINRIIPPAIKFFSVVGEFAIKMQEANALRSEAYPKIIDHLNFLATKTWFVSKSLALSDYELLAFSPERIGMGDEAEEALDDQFVSVYNENMEYLESVLLEGFPNRAFAIGPAIQAHRRGEFALSIPVFLSQADGILLDITSAELFTSKGHISKHAQEQMSTTPHENWFGYFDDATWSPLSAVRPIGWSPKERREAGYSGFNRHTTMHGMDLHYASEVNSYKAFSLLCYVASVKPESEDEKSK
;
A
#
# COMPACT_ATOMS: atom_id res chain seq x y z
N MET A 1 -26.54 18.33 39.13
CA MET A 1 -25.63 17.73 40.11
C MET A 1 -25.36 16.35 39.57
N ASP A 2 -24.38 16.27 38.68
CA ASP A 2 -22.96 16.06 39.03
C ASP A 2 -22.80 14.73 39.77
N SER A 3 -21.94 13.81 39.35
CA SER A 3 -20.70 14.01 38.61
C SER A 3 -20.33 12.74 37.85
N ASP A 4 -19.78 12.97 36.67
CA ASP A 4 -19.01 12.04 35.86
C ASP A 4 -17.85 11.41 36.66
N GLU A 5 -17.70 10.10 36.53
CA GLU A 5 -16.41 9.42 36.68
C GLU A 5 -16.08 8.79 35.32
N GLU A 6 -15.53 9.60 34.42
CA GLU A 6 -14.82 9.10 33.25
C GLU A 6 -13.31 9.11 33.52
N LYS A 7 -12.79 7.88 33.57
CA LYS A 7 -11.45 7.38 33.24
C LYS A 7 -10.33 8.41 33.02
N LYS A 8 -9.27 8.27 33.83
CA LYS A 8 -7.94 8.80 33.55
C LYS A 8 -7.35 8.18 32.29
N ASP A 9 -7.48 8.88 31.18
CA ASP A 9 -6.62 8.68 30.01
C ASP A 9 -5.22 9.22 30.28
N GLY A 10 -4.21 8.53 29.72
CA GLY A 10 -2.81 8.85 29.90
C GLY A 10 -2.43 10.19 29.24
N LEU A 11 -1.49 10.91 29.87
CA LEU A 11 -0.88 12.11 29.30
C LEU A 11 -0.30 11.81 27.91
N THR A 12 -0.69 12.62 26.92
CA THR A 12 -0.16 12.57 25.56
C THR A 12 0.88 13.67 25.34
N ILE A 13 1.76 13.49 24.36
CA ILE A 13 2.82 14.49 24.04
C ILE A 13 2.22 15.80 23.53
N SER A 14 1.02 15.77 22.94
CA SER A 14 0.24 16.95 22.56
C SER A 14 -0.08 17.86 23.76
N ASP A 15 -0.33 17.29 24.94
CA ASP A 15 -0.71 18.05 26.14
C ASP A 15 0.46 18.89 26.70
N LEU A 16 1.70 18.52 26.37
CA LEU A 16 2.93 19.23 26.79
C LEU A 16 3.35 20.34 25.81
N ALA A 17 2.74 20.36 24.62
CA ALA A 17 2.99 21.33 23.55
C ALA A 17 1.93 22.45 23.49
N ASP A 18 0.81 22.34 24.22
CA ASP A 18 -0.23 23.38 24.29
C ASP A 18 0.25 24.60 25.12
N PRO A 19 0.29 25.81 24.54
CA PRO A 19 0.69 27.03 25.24
C PRO A 19 -0.29 27.49 26.35
N ASN A 20 -1.50 26.92 26.42
CA ASN A 20 -2.51 27.24 27.43
C ASN A 20 -2.63 26.19 28.55
N PHE A 21 -1.75 25.18 28.60
CA PHE A 21 -1.82 24.12 29.61
C PHE A 21 -1.51 24.65 31.03
N PRO A 22 -2.49 24.74 31.95
CA PRO A 22 -2.32 25.43 33.23
C PRO A 22 -1.33 24.74 34.19
N GLU A 23 -1.24 23.41 34.10
CA GLU A 23 -0.40 22.57 34.98
C GLU A 23 1.06 22.46 34.53
N ARG A 24 1.42 23.04 33.36
CA ARG A 24 2.80 23.04 32.84
C ARG A 24 3.75 23.76 33.78
N LEU A 25 3.29 24.87 34.35
CA LEU A 25 4.05 25.62 35.33
C LEU A 25 4.22 24.84 36.64
N GLU A 26 3.25 24.03 37.05
CA GLU A 26 3.35 23.24 38.27
C GLU A 26 4.27 22.02 38.09
N ILE A 27 4.21 21.34 36.95
CA ILE A 27 5.11 20.22 36.63
C ILE A 27 6.55 20.71 36.44
N VAL A 28 6.76 21.80 35.68
CA VAL A 28 8.10 22.41 35.53
C VAL A 28 8.63 22.89 36.87
N ARG A 29 7.78 23.52 37.70
CA ARG A 29 8.17 23.97 39.04
C ARG A 29 8.40 22.82 40.01
N ASN A 30 7.71 21.69 39.88
CA ASN A 30 7.94 20.48 40.67
C ASN A 30 9.23 19.76 40.27
N ILE A 31 9.58 19.79 38.98
CA ILE A 31 10.87 19.31 38.48
C ILE A 31 12.00 20.25 38.95
N GLU A 32 11.83 21.57 38.83
CA GLU A 32 12.77 22.56 39.36
C GLU A 32 12.95 22.40 40.87
N ASN A 33 11.86 22.23 41.63
CA ASN A 33 11.91 22.02 43.08
C ASN A 33 12.58 20.68 43.45
N SER A 34 12.31 19.59 42.73
CA SER A 34 13.01 18.31 42.94
C SER A 34 14.50 18.41 42.62
N ILE A 35 14.87 19.16 41.59
CA ILE A 35 16.27 19.41 41.23
C ILE A 35 16.93 20.28 42.29
N VAL A 36 16.27 21.32 42.78
CA VAL A 36 16.79 22.21 43.83
C VAL A 36 16.93 21.49 45.18
N ASP A 37 15.97 20.63 45.56
CA ASP A 37 16.04 19.81 46.78
C ASP A 37 17.09 18.70 46.68
N PHE A 38 17.28 18.13 45.49
CA PHE A 38 18.40 17.24 45.21
C PHE A 38 19.73 17.98 45.37
N MET A 39 19.86 19.20 44.83
CA MET A 39 21.05 20.06 44.89
C MET A 39 21.38 20.60 46.30
N ARG A 40 20.43 20.59 47.25
CA ARG A 40 20.63 21.01 48.64
C ARG A 40 21.21 19.92 49.54
N ARG A 41 21.39 18.69 49.04
CA ARG A 41 21.97 17.59 49.82
C ARG A 41 23.47 17.83 50.01
N PRO A 42 24.00 17.79 51.24
CA PRO A 42 25.38 18.19 51.56
C PRO A 42 26.47 17.28 50.96
N GLU A 43 26.09 16.15 50.34
CA GLU A 43 26.99 15.13 49.80
C GLU A 43 27.32 15.30 48.30
N ILE A 44 26.73 16.28 47.63
CA ILE A 44 26.81 16.45 46.16
C ILE A 44 28.00 17.30 45.60
N PRO A 45 28.81 18.08 46.36
CA PRO A 45 29.81 18.96 45.74
C PRO A 45 30.89 18.25 44.88
N VAL A 46 31.11 16.94 45.07
CA VAL A 46 32.16 16.18 44.34
C VAL A 46 31.66 15.56 43.03
N TYR A 47 30.34 15.39 42.84
CA TYR A 47 29.77 14.77 41.64
C TYR A 47 29.29 15.78 40.59
N LEU A 48 29.17 17.07 40.94
CA LEU A 48 28.61 18.11 40.07
C LEU A 48 29.44 18.38 38.81
N GLU A 49 30.77 18.45 38.88
CA GLU A 49 31.58 18.70 37.67
C GLU A 49 31.58 17.52 36.68
N ALA A 50 31.58 16.29 37.19
CA ALA A 50 31.50 15.08 36.38
C ALA A 50 30.11 14.92 35.75
N PHE A 51 29.06 15.21 36.50
CA PHE A 51 27.68 15.15 36.03
C PHE A 51 27.37 16.27 35.02
N GLN A 52 27.86 17.49 35.22
CA GLN A 52 27.72 18.60 34.27
C GLN A 52 28.39 18.29 32.92
N LYS A 53 29.56 17.65 32.93
CA LYS A 53 30.25 17.20 31.70
C LYS A 53 29.49 16.10 30.97
N VAL A 54 28.87 15.17 31.69
CA VAL A 54 28.05 14.09 31.11
C VAL A 54 26.76 14.67 30.52
N ILE A 55 26.07 15.55 31.25
CA ILE A 55 24.88 16.27 30.80
C ILE A 55 25.19 17.11 29.55
N ASN A 56 26.24 17.93 29.55
CA ASN A 56 26.61 18.77 28.41
C ASN A 56 27.06 17.98 27.17
N ARG A 57 27.45 16.71 27.35
CA ARG A 57 27.84 15.80 26.25
C ARG A 57 26.65 15.04 25.66
N ILE A 58 25.58 14.86 26.44
CA ILE A 58 24.38 14.11 26.05
C ILE A 58 23.25 15.04 25.57
N ILE A 59 23.13 16.25 26.12
CA ILE A 59 22.09 17.22 25.77
C ILE A 59 22.10 17.61 24.28
N PRO A 60 23.23 18.00 23.65
CA PRO A 60 23.19 18.45 22.26
C PRO A 60 22.80 17.33 21.27
N PRO A 61 23.33 16.09 21.39
CA PRO A 61 22.88 14.96 20.58
C PRO A 61 21.41 14.59 20.83
N ALA A 62 20.96 14.60 22.09
CA ALA A 62 19.57 14.27 22.42
C ALA A 62 18.60 15.32 21.89
N ILE A 63 18.87 16.62 22.05
CA ILE A 63 18.04 17.70 21.49
C ILE A 63 17.99 17.60 19.97
N LYS A 64 19.12 17.34 19.29
CA LYS A 64 19.16 17.16 17.84
C LYS A 64 18.40 15.91 17.39
N PHE A 65 18.43 14.83 18.17
CA PHE A 65 17.65 13.64 17.91
C PHE A 65 16.16 13.90 18.09
N PHE A 66 15.75 14.56 19.17
CA PHE A 66 14.35 14.93 19.42
C PHE A 66 13.82 15.94 18.39
N SER A 67 14.63 16.88 17.91
CA SER A 67 14.21 17.80 16.85
C SER A 67 14.02 17.07 15.53
N VAL A 68 14.92 16.14 15.16
CA VAL A 68 14.78 15.32 13.95
C VAL A 68 13.57 14.40 14.02
N VAL A 69 13.32 13.75 15.17
CA VAL A 69 12.15 12.89 15.39
C VAL A 69 10.86 13.71 15.40
N GLY A 70 10.87 14.91 15.99
CA GLY A 70 9.73 15.83 15.99
C GLY A 70 9.40 16.35 14.59
N GLU A 71 10.40 16.78 13.82
CA GLU A 71 10.22 17.18 12.42
C GLU A 71 9.70 16.04 11.56
N PHE A 72 10.18 14.81 11.78
CA PHE A 72 9.68 13.62 11.11
C PHE A 72 8.21 13.33 11.47
N ALA A 73 7.84 13.43 12.74
CA ALA A 73 6.46 13.23 13.20
C ALA A 73 5.50 14.26 12.60
N ILE A 74 5.89 15.53 12.54
CA ILE A 74 5.10 16.60 11.89
C ILE A 74 4.92 16.29 10.40
N LYS A 75 6.00 15.95 9.69
CA LYS A 75 5.91 15.57 8.26
C LYS A 75 5.03 14.35 8.04
N MET A 76 5.07 13.37 8.93
CA MET A 76 4.19 12.19 8.88
C MET A 76 2.73 12.58 9.11
N GLN A 77 2.45 13.50 10.02
CA GLN A 77 1.10 13.99 10.27
C GLN A 77 0.56 14.79 9.08
N GLU A 78 1.37 15.68 8.49
CA GLU A 78 1.03 16.41 7.26
C GLU A 78 0.77 15.45 6.11
N ALA A 79 1.64 14.45 5.91
CA ALA A 79 1.44 13.43 4.89
C ALA A 79 0.15 12.62 5.13
N ASN A 80 -0.15 12.26 6.37
CA ASN A 80 -1.39 11.56 6.71
C ASN A 80 -2.63 12.42 6.46
N ALA A 81 -2.59 13.72 6.76
CA ALA A 81 -3.70 14.63 6.47
C ALA A 81 -3.96 14.74 4.96
N LEU A 82 -2.90 14.93 4.16
CA LEU A 82 -2.99 14.96 2.70
C LEU A 82 -3.55 13.64 2.13
N ARG A 83 -3.14 12.50 2.70
CA ARG A 83 -3.67 11.19 2.30
C ARG A 83 -5.15 11.05 2.63
N SER A 84 -5.59 11.47 3.81
CA SER A 84 -7.01 11.42 4.19
C SER A 84 -7.91 12.22 3.24
N GLU A 85 -7.39 13.27 2.61
CA GLU A 85 -8.11 14.04 1.59
C GLU A 85 -8.12 13.36 0.21
N ALA A 86 -7.01 12.73 -0.19
CA ALA A 86 -6.84 12.16 -1.54
C ALA A 86 -7.35 10.71 -1.67
N TYR A 87 -7.14 9.88 -0.64
CA TYR A 87 -7.43 8.44 -0.66
C TYR A 87 -8.90 8.07 -0.88
N PRO A 88 -9.91 8.89 -0.54
CA PRO A 88 -11.28 8.58 -0.93
C PRO A 88 -11.48 8.32 -2.43
N LYS A 89 -10.64 8.90 -3.30
CA LYS A 89 -10.71 8.71 -4.76
C LYS A 89 -9.91 7.50 -5.27
N ILE A 90 -9.07 6.90 -4.44
CA ILE A 90 -8.11 5.88 -4.90
C ILE A 90 -8.83 4.65 -5.47
N ILE A 91 -10.00 4.30 -4.91
CA ILE A 91 -10.85 3.21 -5.38
C ILE A 91 -11.28 3.44 -6.82
N ASP A 92 -11.74 4.66 -7.15
CA ASP A 92 -12.18 5.01 -8.50
C ASP A 92 -11.01 4.98 -9.49
N HIS A 93 -9.83 5.47 -9.08
CA HIS A 93 -8.64 5.42 -9.92
C HIS A 93 -8.18 4.00 -10.22
N LEU A 94 -8.08 3.13 -9.20
CA LEU A 94 -7.67 1.74 -9.39
C LEU A 94 -8.71 0.96 -10.21
N ASN A 95 -9.99 1.25 -10.01
CA ASN A 95 -11.07 0.68 -10.84
C ASN A 95 -10.92 1.08 -12.30
N PHE A 96 -10.63 2.35 -12.57
CA PHE A 96 -10.35 2.85 -13.93
C PHE A 96 -9.11 2.18 -14.53
N LEU A 97 -8.00 2.13 -13.81
CA LEU A 97 -6.77 1.47 -14.27
C LEU A 97 -7.01 0.00 -14.62
N ALA A 98 -7.82 -0.70 -13.82
CA ALA A 98 -8.22 -2.08 -14.11
C ALA A 98 -9.06 -2.22 -15.40
N THR A 99 -9.81 -1.18 -15.80
CA THR A 99 -10.47 -1.15 -17.13
C THR A 99 -9.46 -1.00 -18.27
N LYS A 100 -8.33 -0.36 -18.02
CA LYS A 100 -7.18 -0.31 -18.95
C LYS A 100 -6.24 -1.51 -18.78
N THR A 101 -6.66 -2.53 -18.02
CA THR A 101 -5.93 -3.78 -17.73
C THR A 101 -4.63 -3.60 -16.95
N TRP A 102 -4.50 -2.48 -16.24
CA TRP A 102 -3.42 -2.22 -15.30
C TRP A 102 -3.85 -2.49 -13.86
N PHE A 103 -2.95 -3.11 -13.09
CA PHE A 103 -3.17 -3.41 -11.69
C PHE A 103 -1.99 -2.91 -10.87
N VAL A 104 -2.24 -2.38 -9.66
CA VAL A 104 -1.20 -1.78 -8.81
C VAL A 104 -0.95 -2.72 -7.62
N SER A 105 0.23 -3.33 -7.56
CA SER A 105 0.60 -4.26 -6.49
C SER A 105 0.96 -3.54 -5.19
N LYS A 106 0.44 -4.03 -4.05
CA LYS A 106 0.84 -3.55 -2.70
C LYS A 106 2.26 -3.94 -2.33
N SER A 107 2.89 -4.84 -3.09
CA SER A 107 4.27 -5.21 -2.87
C SER A 107 5.24 -4.07 -3.21
N LEU A 108 4.83 -3.14 -4.09
CA LEU A 108 5.60 -1.95 -4.43
C LEU A 108 5.85 -1.06 -3.21
N ALA A 109 6.93 -0.28 -3.26
CA ALA A 109 7.14 0.80 -2.30
C ALA A 109 5.95 1.77 -2.33
N LEU A 110 5.57 2.34 -1.19
CA LEU A 110 4.40 3.21 -1.08
C LEU A 110 4.44 4.39 -2.07
N SER A 111 5.63 4.94 -2.33
CA SER A 111 5.81 6.01 -3.33
C SER A 111 5.43 5.57 -4.75
N ASP A 112 5.81 4.37 -5.15
CA ASP A 112 5.54 3.82 -6.48
C ASP A 112 4.08 3.38 -6.60
N TYR A 113 3.53 2.84 -5.51
CA TYR A 113 2.11 2.56 -5.40
C TYR A 113 1.28 3.84 -5.58
N GLU A 114 1.55 4.90 -4.82
CA GLU A 114 0.84 6.17 -4.91
C GLU A 114 1.07 6.85 -6.28
N LEU A 115 2.28 6.73 -6.83
CA LEU A 115 2.56 7.16 -8.20
C LEU A 115 1.58 6.48 -9.17
N LEU A 116 1.53 5.15 -9.21
CA LEU A 116 0.64 4.45 -10.15
C LEU A 116 -0.84 4.67 -9.84
N ALA A 117 -1.25 4.57 -8.56
CA ALA A 117 -2.65 4.66 -8.15
C ALA A 117 -3.29 6.03 -8.42
N PHE A 118 -2.51 7.11 -8.31
CA PHE A 118 -2.98 8.48 -8.62
C PHE A 118 -2.56 8.96 -10.02
N SER A 119 -2.04 8.07 -10.87
CA SER A 119 -1.74 8.41 -12.27
C SER A 119 -2.93 8.96 -13.06
N PRO A 120 -4.20 8.53 -12.85
CA PRO A 120 -5.34 9.10 -13.57
C PRO A 120 -5.59 10.58 -13.28
N GLU A 121 -5.26 11.09 -12.09
CA GLU A 121 -5.39 12.52 -11.78
C GLU A 121 -4.35 13.38 -12.51
N ARG A 122 -3.15 12.83 -12.73
CA ARG A 122 -2.02 13.56 -13.31
C ARG A 122 -1.96 13.45 -14.83
N ILE A 123 -2.32 12.29 -15.37
CA ILE A 123 -2.21 11.97 -16.79
C ILE A 123 -3.58 12.12 -17.49
N GLY A 124 -4.66 11.81 -16.78
CA GLY A 124 -6.02 11.84 -17.30
C GLY A 124 -6.65 10.45 -17.44
N MET A 125 -7.96 10.44 -17.72
CA MET A 125 -8.77 9.22 -17.87
C MET A 125 -9.30 9.01 -19.30
N GLY A 126 -8.97 9.91 -20.22
CA GLY A 126 -9.35 9.83 -21.63
C GLY A 126 -8.49 8.84 -22.42
N ASP A 127 -8.87 8.57 -23.66
CA ASP A 127 -8.12 7.66 -24.54
C ASP A 127 -6.76 8.25 -24.93
N GLU A 128 -6.63 9.58 -24.96
CA GLU A 128 -5.37 10.28 -25.18
C GLU A 128 -4.33 10.06 -24.06
N ALA A 129 -4.77 9.63 -22.87
CA ALA A 129 -3.90 9.34 -21.74
C ALA A 129 -3.32 7.92 -21.76
N GLU A 130 -3.81 7.04 -22.64
CA GLU A 130 -3.51 5.60 -22.58
C GLU A 130 -2.02 5.29 -22.79
N GLU A 131 -1.38 5.94 -23.77
CA GLU A 131 0.06 5.76 -24.04
C GLU A 131 0.91 6.23 -22.85
N ALA A 132 0.60 7.39 -22.27
CA ALA A 132 1.33 7.93 -21.13
C ALA A 132 1.13 7.10 -19.85
N LEU A 133 -0.06 6.50 -19.68
CA LEU A 133 -0.31 5.52 -18.61
C LEU A 133 0.50 4.25 -18.83
N ASP A 134 0.49 3.70 -20.05
CA ASP A 134 1.27 2.51 -20.40
C ASP A 134 2.76 2.74 -20.12
N ASP A 135 3.32 3.86 -20.56
CA ASP A 135 4.74 4.22 -20.32
C ASP A 135 5.08 4.32 -18.82
N GLN A 136 4.22 4.97 -18.01
CA GLN A 136 4.44 5.11 -16.57
C GLN A 136 4.41 3.74 -15.87
N PHE A 137 3.45 2.88 -16.21
CA PHE A 137 3.36 1.54 -15.64
C PHE A 137 4.54 0.67 -16.05
N VAL A 138 4.93 0.69 -17.33
CA VAL A 138 6.10 -0.04 -17.83
C VAL A 138 7.36 0.39 -17.09
N SER A 139 7.61 1.69 -16.93
CA SER A 139 8.79 2.20 -16.20
C SER A 139 8.84 1.67 -14.77
N VAL A 140 7.75 1.85 -14.01
CA VAL A 140 7.70 1.47 -12.59
C VAL A 140 7.86 -0.04 -12.40
N TYR A 141 7.15 -0.85 -13.20
CA TYR A 141 7.25 -2.31 -13.08
C TYR A 141 8.59 -2.85 -13.56
N ASN A 142 9.21 -2.25 -14.58
CA ASN A 142 10.55 -2.60 -15.03
C ASN A 142 11.60 -2.32 -13.94
N GLU A 143 11.58 -1.12 -13.36
CA GLU A 143 12.48 -0.71 -12.27
C GLU A 143 12.36 -1.61 -11.04
N ASN A 144 11.15 -2.09 -10.76
CA ASN A 144 10.87 -2.94 -9.59
C ASN A 144 10.90 -4.45 -9.90
N MET A 145 11.21 -4.88 -11.13
CA MET A 145 11.01 -6.28 -11.55
C MET A 145 11.83 -7.29 -10.74
N GLU A 146 13.09 -6.97 -10.41
CA GLU A 146 13.96 -7.87 -9.64
C GLU A 146 13.42 -8.09 -8.22
N TYR A 147 12.95 -7.03 -7.58
CA TYR A 147 12.33 -7.11 -6.26
C TYR A 147 10.97 -7.82 -6.30
N LEU A 148 10.13 -7.54 -7.30
CA LEU A 148 8.84 -8.22 -7.44
C LEU A 148 9.02 -9.72 -7.75
N GLU A 149 10.06 -10.09 -8.49
CA GLU A 149 10.46 -11.49 -8.69
C GLU A 149 10.77 -12.17 -7.36
N SER A 150 11.60 -11.55 -6.50
CA SER A 150 11.92 -12.15 -5.20
C SER A 150 10.67 -12.33 -4.33
N VAL A 151 9.80 -11.32 -4.28
CA VAL A 151 8.52 -11.39 -3.55
C VAL A 151 7.64 -12.54 -4.06
N LEU A 152 7.52 -12.71 -5.38
CA LEU A 152 6.72 -13.78 -5.96
C LEU A 152 7.29 -15.18 -5.68
N LEU A 153 8.61 -15.35 -5.83
CA LEU A 153 9.25 -16.65 -5.64
C LEU A 153 9.32 -17.08 -4.17
N GLU A 154 9.50 -16.12 -3.26
CA GLU A 154 9.47 -16.36 -1.82
C GLU A 154 8.05 -16.62 -1.30
N GLY A 155 7.07 -15.87 -1.81
CA GLY A 155 5.66 -16.02 -1.42
C GLY A 155 5.01 -17.30 -1.97
N PHE A 156 5.42 -17.75 -3.16
CA PHE A 156 4.81 -18.88 -3.86
C PHE A 156 5.85 -19.88 -4.37
N PRO A 157 6.63 -20.53 -3.48
CA PRO A 157 7.75 -21.40 -3.87
C PRO A 157 7.31 -22.59 -4.73
N ASN A 158 6.10 -23.11 -4.51
CA ASN A 158 5.54 -24.21 -5.31
C ASN A 158 5.21 -23.78 -6.76
N ARG A 159 5.12 -22.48 -7.04
CA ARG A 159 4.87 -21.91 -8.37
C ARG A 159 6.13 -21.37 -9.03
N ALA A 160 7.26 -21.36 -8.32
CA ALA A 160 8.55 -20.88 -8.83
C ALA A 160 8.98 -21.56 -10.14
N PHE A 161 8.64 -22.85 -10.30
CA PHE A 161 8.95 -23.60 -11.52
C PHE A 161 8.32 -23.00 -12.80
N ALA A 162 7.21 -22.25 -12.68
CA ALA A 162 6.53 -21.60 -13.79
C ALA A 162 6.80 -20.09 -13.82
N ILE A 163 6.74 -19.41 -12.66
CA ILE A 163 6.92 -17.96 -12.55
C ILE A 163 8.34 -17.56 -12.96
N GLY A 164 9.37 -18.23 -12.45
CA GLY A 164 10.77 -17.92 -12.76
C GLY A 164 11.05 -17.95 -14.26
N PRO A 165 10.78 -19.07 -14.96
CA PRO A 165 10.96 -19.14 -16.41
C PRO A 165 10.16 -18.10 -17.20
N ALA A 166 8.95 -17.74 -16.76
CA ALA A 166 8.14 -16.72 -17.42
C ALA A 166 8.75 -15.31 -17.30
N ILE A 167 9.30 -14.95 -16.14
CA ILE A 167 10.05 -13.70 -15.96
C ILE A 167 11.29 -13.67 -16.85
N GLN A 168 12.02 -14.79 -16.91
CA GLN A 168 13.18 -14.90 -17.80
C GLN A 168 12.79 -14.79 -19.28
N ALA A 169 11.66 -15.35 -19.69
CA ALA A 169 11.12 -15.20 -21.04
C ALA A 169 10.76 -13.73 -21.34
N HIS A 170 10.09 -13.04 -20.41
CA HIS A 170 9.80 -11.62 -20.52
C HIS A 170 11.07 -10.79 -20.75
N ARG A 171 12.12 -11.00 -19.93
CA ARG A 171 13.41 -10.30 -20.07
C ARG A 171 14.10 -10.53 -21.42
N ARG A 172 13.87 -11.69 -22.06
CA ARG A 172 14.37 -11.99 -23.41
C ARG A 172 13.48 -11.46 -24.54
N GLY A 173 12.38 -10.78 -24.22
CA GLY A 173 11.39 -10.33 -25.20
C GLY A 173 10.50 -11.47 -25.75
N GLU A 174 10.51 -12.64 -25.11
CA GLU A 174 9.71 -13.81 -25.52
C GLU A 174 8.28 -13.70 -24.96
N PHE A 175 7.58 -12.60 -25.28
CA PHE A 175 6.29 -12.25 -24.66
C PHE A 175 5.18 -13.28 -24.92
N ALA A 176 5.24 -13.97 -26.06
CA ALA A 176 4.33 -15.08 -26.38
C ALA A 176 4.45 -16.25 -25.39
N LEU A 177 5.58 -16.38 -24.69
CA LEU A 177 5.81 -17.40 -23.66
C LEU A 177 5.49 -16.87 -22.26
N SER A 178 5.87 -15.62 -21.95
CA SER A 178 5.66 -15.05 -20.62
C SER A 178 4.19 -14.76 -20.32
N ILE A 179 3.45 -14.14 -21.26
CA ILE A 179 2.08 -13.67 -21.06
C ILE A 179 1.12 -14.81 -20.64
N PRO A 180 1.02 -15.94 -21.37
CA PRO A 180 0.12 -17.01 -20.98
C PRO A 180 0.45 -17.58 -19.59
N VAL A 181 1.74 -17.67 -19.26
CA VAL A 181 2.18 -18.17 -17.95
C VAL A 181 1.80 -17.18 -16.86
N PHE A 182 2.07 -15.87 -17.01
CA PHE A 182 1.65 -14.85 -16.04
C PHE A 182 0.15 -14.87 -15.77
N LEU A 183 -0.68 -14.93 -16.83
CA LEU A 183 -2.14 -15.01 -16.68
C LEU A 183 -2.59 -16.28 -15.94
N SER A 184 -2.01 -17.43 -16.27
CA SER A 184 -2.35 -18.69 -15.59
C SER A 184 -1.87 -18.73 -14.14
N GLN A 185 -0.70 -18.18 -13.84
CA GLN A 185 -0.18 -18.12 -12.47
C GLN A 185 -0.93 -17.10 -11.63
N ALA A 186 -1.41 -16.00 -12.20
CA ALA A 186 -2.26 -15.06 -11.48
C ALA A 186 -3.56 -15.71 -11.02
N ASP A 187 -4.23 -16.45 -11.91
CA ASP A 187 -5.45 -17.21 -11.59
C ASP A 187 -5.18 -18.27 -10.51
N GLY A 188 -4.08 -19.02 -10.64
CA GLY A 188 -3.70 -20.04 -9.67
C GLY A 188 -3.33 -19.47 -8.29
N ILE A 189 -2.59 -18.37 -8.24
CA ILE A 189 -2.27 -17.68 -6.97
C ILE A 189 -3.55 -17.22 -6.28
N LEU A 190 -4.46 -16.60 -7.02
CA LEU A 190 -5.72 -16.12 -6.45
C LEU A 190 -6.55 -17.28 -5.88
N LEU A 191 -6.56 -18.42 -6.58
CA LEU A 191 -7.22 -19.65 -6.12
C LEU A 191 -6.59 -20.16 -4.82
N ASP A 192 -5.26 -20.17 -4.71
CA ASP A 192 -4.56 -20.58 -3.48
C ASP A 192 -4.93 -19.68 -2.28
N ILE A 193 -5.11 -18.39 -2.54
CA ILE A 193 -5.36 -17.38 -1.51
C ILE A 193 -6.83 -17.36 -1.07
N THR A 194 -7.76 -17.46 -2.01
CA THR A 194 -9.18 -17.13 -1.77
C THR A 194 -10.14 -18.30 -2.00
N SER A 195 -9.65 -19.42 -2.55
CA SER A 195 -10.49 -20.50 -3.10
C SER A 195 -11.46 -20.04 -4.21
N ALA A 196 -11.24 -18.85 -4.78
CA ALA A 196 -11.98 -18.28 -5.89
C ALA A 196 -11.08 -18.06 -7.11
N GLU A 197 -11.65 -18.13 -8.30
CA GLU A 197 -10.90 -17.96 -9.55
C GLU A 197 -11.12 -16.55 -10.12
N LEU A 198 -10.15 -16.05 -10.87
CA LEU A 198 -10.17 -14.72 -11.48
C LEU A 198 -11.02 -14.70 -12.75
N PHE A 199 -11.07 -15.81 -13.49
CA PHE A 199 -11.60 -15.84 -14.86
C PHE A 199 -12.81 -16.76 -15.06
N THR A 200 -13.39 -17.33 -14.01
CA THR A 200 -14.53 -18.24 -14.14
C THR A 200 -15.83 -17.61 -13.66
N SER A 201 -16.93 -17.91 -14.35
CA SER A 201 -18.26 -17.39 -14.01
C SER A 201 -18.89 -18.11 -12.80
N LYS A 202 -18.33 -19.26 -12.39
CA LYS A 202 -18.75 -20.03 -11.23
C LYS A 202 -17.69 -19.89 -10.14
N GLY A 203 -18.00 -19.18 -9.05
CA GLY A 203 -17.00 -18.91 -8.01
C GLY A 203 -16.04 -17.77 -8.37
N HIS A 204 -16.52 -16.79 -9.14
CA HIS A 204 -15.77 -15.59 -9.49
C HIS A 204 -15.39 -14.80 -8.23
N ILE A 205 -14.15 -14.32 -8.17
CA ILE A 205 -13.59 -13.55 -7.04
C ILE A 205 -14.42 -12.32 -6.65
N SER A 206 -15.20 -11.73 -7.57
CA SER A 206 -15.91 -10.47 -7.32
C SER A 206 -16.79 -10.46 -6.08
N LYS A 207 -17.48 -11.57 -5.79
CA LYS A 207 -18.31 -11.65 -4.59
C LYS A 207 -17.44 -11.62 -3.33
N HIS A 208 -16.37 -12.41 -3.31
CA HIS A 208 -15.42 -12.41 -2.20
C HIS A 208 -14.77 -11.03 -2.03
N ALA A 209 -14.32 -10.41 -3.12
CA ALA A 209 -13.74 -9.06 -3.07
C ALA A 209 -14.72 -8.01 -2.54
N GLN A 210 -16.00 -8.07 -2.91
CA GLN A 210 -17.04 -7.19 -2.35
C GLN A 210 -17.25 -7.43 -0.85
N GLU A 211 -17.15 -8.67 -0.38
CA GLU A 211 -17.27 -9.02 1.05
C GLU A 211 -16.07 -8.57 1.89
N GLN A 212 -14.91 -8.35 1.27
CA GLN A 212 -13.71 -7.80 1.95
C GLN A 212 -13.74 -6.27 2.05
N MET A 213 -14.62 -5.59 1.31
CA MET A 213 -14.71 -4.13 1.34
C MET A 213 -15.67 -3.66 2.44
N SER A 214 -15.32 -2.56 3.09
CA SER A 214 -16.18 -1.91 4.08
C SER A 214 -17.49 -1.42 3.46
N THR A 215 -18.56 -1.48 4.25
CA THR A 215 -19.87 -0.89 3.90
C THR A 215 -20.09 0.47 4.55
N THR A 216 -19.15 0.91 5.40
CA THR A 216 -19.20 2.19 6.12
C THR A 216 -18.03 3.10 5.71
N PRO A 217 -18.19 4.43 5.76
CA PRO A 217 -17.10 5.36 5.52
C PRO A 217 -15.92 5.10 6.46
N HIS A 218 -14.71 5.29 5.95
CA HIS A 218 -13.48 5.09 6.73
C HIS A 218 -13.13 6.32 7.55
N GLU A 219 -12.66 6.10 8.77
CA GLU A 219 -12.21 7.18 9.68
C GLU A 219 -10.81 7.70 9.33
N ASN A 220 -10.02 6.93 8.58
CA ASN A 220 -8.67 7.29 8.16
C ASN A 220 -8.33 6.69 6.78
N TRP A 221 -7.21 7.12 6.21
CA TRP A 221 -6.79 6.72 4.87
C TRP A 221 -6.45 5.22 4.73
N PHE A 222 -6.07 4.54 5.81
CA PHE A 222 -5.74 3.10 5.76
C PHE A 222 -6.95 2.26 5.38
N GLY A 223 -8.14 2.59 5.89
CA GLY A 223 -9.36 1.89 5.52
C GLY A 223 -9.67 2.00 4.02
N TYR A 224 -9.47 3.19 3.43
CA TYR A 224 -9.57 3.37 1.98
C TYR A 224 -8.52 2.54 1.22
N PHE A 225 -7.30 2.46 1.74
CA PHE A 225 -6.22 1.66 1.15
C PHE A 225 -6.53 0.15 1.14
N ASP A 226 -7.15 -0.36 2.20
CA ASP A 226 -7.55 -1.75 2.28
C ASP A 226 -8.72 -2.06 1.34
N ASP A 227 -9.77 -1.22 1.29
CA ASP A 227 -10.85 -1.38 0.31
C ASP A 227 -10.34 -1.30 -1.14
N ALA A 228 -9.42 -0.38 -1.41
CA ALA A 228 -8.77 -0.20 -2.70
C ALA A 228 -7.95 -1.43 -3.13
N THR A 229 -7.50 -2.24 -2.18
CA THR A 229 -6.85 -3.52 -2.47
C THR A 229 -7.78 -4.46 -3.20
N TRP A 230 -9.06 -4.50 -2.81
CA TRP A 230 -10.05 -5.44 -3.32
C TRP A 230 -10.90 -4.88 -4.45
N SER A 231 -10.99 -3.55 -4.57
CA SER A 231 -11.87 -2.91 -5.55
C SER A 231 -11.61 -3.34 -7.00
N PRO A 232 -10.37 -3.52 -7.49
CA PRO A 232 -10.14 -4.01 -8.86
C PRO A 232 -10.72 -5.41 -9.12
N LEU A 233 -10.87 -6.25 -8.10
CA LEU A 233 -11.44 -7.60 -8.20
C LEU A 233 -12.96 -7.63 -8.01
N SER A 234 -13.58 -6.56 -7.49
CA SER A 234 -15.02 -6.50 -7.18
C SER A 234 -15.96 -6.55 -8.39
N ALA A 235 -15.40 -6.50 -9.61
CA ALA A 235 -16.12 -6.62 -10.87
C ALA A 235 -15.27 -7.33 -11.92
N VAL A 236 -15.92 -7.96 -12.92
CA VAL A 236 -15.22 -8.57 -14.05
C VAL A 236 -14.59 -7.48 -14.91
N ARG A 237 -13.27 -7.53 -15.09
CA ARG A 237 -12.49 -6.56 -15.86
C ARG A 237 -12.30 -6.99 -17.31
N PRO A 238 -11.94 -6.07 -18.24
CA PRO A 238 -11.75 -6.39 -19.66
C PRO A 238 -10.79 -7.54 -19.94
N ILE A 239 -9.76 -7.70 -19.10
CA ILE A 239 -8.83 -8.84 -19.17
C ILE A 239 -9.53 -10.20 -18.99
N GLY A 240 -10.64 -10.25 -18.24
CA GLY A 240 -11.43 -11.44 -17.94
C GLY A 240 -12.76 -11.56 -18.68
N TRP A 241 -13.15 -10.57 -19.50
CA TRP A 241 -14.40 -10.61 -20.24
C TRP A 241 -14.51 -11.80 -21.19
N SER A 242 -15.69 -12.40 -21.21
CA SER A 242 -16.10 -13.45 -22.13
C SER A 242 -16.24 -12.93 -23.58
N PRO A 243 -16.32 -13.82 -24.59
CA PRO A 243 -16.57 -13.42 -25.97
C PRO A 243 -17.84 -12.59 -26.17
N LYS A 244 -18.86 -12.81 -25.33
CA LYS A 244 -20.12 -12.07 -25.39
C LYS A 244 -19.92 -10.65 -24.88
N GLU A 245 -19.38 -10.48 -23.68
CA GLU A 245 -19.15 -9.16 -23.06
C GLU A 245 -18.25 -8.28 -23.93
N ARG A 246 -17.18 -8.86 -24.50
CA ARG A 246 -16.29 -8.12 -25.42
C ARG A 246 -17.03 -7.61 -26.65
N ARG A 247 -17.92 -8.43 -27.23
CA ARG A 247 -18.69 -8.06 -28.43
C ARG A 247 -19.68 -6.94 -28.11
N GLU A 248 -20.36 -7.04 -26.98
CA GLU A 248 -21.34 -6.04 -26.53
C GLU A 248 -20.66 -4.70 -26.20
N ALA A 249 -19.45 -4.74 -25.63
CA ALA A 249 -18.65 -3.56 -25.32
C ALA A 249 -17.81 -3.03 -26.51
N GLY A 250 -17.77 -3.73 -27.65
CA GLY A 250 -16.90 -3.38 -28.77
C GLY A 250 -15.39 -3.44 -28.45
N TYR A 251 -15.00 -4.24 -27.45
CA TYR A 251 -13.63 -4.27 -26.93
C TYR A 251 -12.73 -5.24 -27.71
N SER A 252 -11.65 -4.70 -28.29
CA SER A 252 -10.63 -5.44 -29.03
C SER A 252 -9.27 -5.52 -28.32
N GLY A 253 -9.12 -4.90 -27.14
CA GLY A 253 -7.86 -4.85 -26.40
C GLY A 253 -7.44 -6.19 -25.76
N PHE A 254 -6.37 -6.12 -24.97
CA PHE A 254 -5.76 -7.28 -24.31
C PHE A 254 -6.78 -8.03 -23.44
N ASN A 255 -6.88 -9.34 -23.67
CA ASN A 255 -7.85 -10.20 -23.02
C ASN A 255 -7.33 -11.63 -22.90
N ARG A 256 -7.57 -12.26 -21.75
CA ARG A 256 -7.10 -13.62 -21.45
C ARG A 256 -7.75 -14.64 -22.37
N HIS A 257 -9.05 -14.53 -22.65
CA HIS A 257 -9.74 -15.52 -23.49
C HIS A 257 -9.15 -15.55 -24.91
N THR A 258 -8.99 -14.40 -25.57
CA THR A 258 -8.40 -14.36 -26.92
C THR A 258 -6.94 -14.77 -26.95
N THR A 259 -6.18 -14.42 -25.92
CA THR A 259 -4.77 -14.81 -25.77
C THR A 259 -4.63 -16.33 -25.60
N MET A 260 -5.33 -16.91 -24.62
CA MET A 260 -5.21 -18.33 -24.27
C MET A 260 -5.78 -19.28 -25.32
N HIS A 261 -6.74 -18.81 -26.13
CA HIS A 261 -7.29 -19.58 -27.25
C HIS A 261 -6.61 -19.30 -28.59
N GLY A 262 -5.56 -18.47 -28.63
CA GLY A 262 -4.83 -18.14 -29.85
C GLY A 262 -5.67 -17.41 -30.91
N MET A 263 -6.71 -16.69 -30.47
CA MET A 263 -7.57 -15.90 -31.36
C MET A 263 -6.94 -14.55 -31.68
N ASP A 264 -6.24 -13.97 -30.70
CA ASP A 264 -5.36 -12.84 -30.93
C ASP A 264 -3.96 -13.38 -31.23
N LEU A 265 -3.36 -12.95 -32.34
CA LEU A 265 -1.99 -13.32 -32.74
C LEU A 265 -0.98 -12.19 -32.49
N HIS A 266 -1.46 -11.03 -32.04
CA HIS A 266 -0.67 -9.83 -31.79
C HIS A 266 -0.59 -9.48 -30.29
N TYR A 267 -1.08 -10.37 -29.41
CA TYR A 267 -1.03 -10.14 -27.96
C TYR A 267 0.40 -10.04 -27.43
N ALA A 268 1.39 -10.59 -28.12
CA ALA A 268 2.78 -10.70 -27.70
C ALA A 268 3.54 -9.36 -27.84
N SER A 269 3.14 -8.36 -27.05
CA SER A 269 3.81 -7.07 -26.92
C SER A 269 4.42 -6.90 -25.52
N GLU A 270 5.40 -6.01 -25.41
CA GLU A 270 6.03 -5.66 -24.13
C GLU A 270 5.00 -5.13 -23.13
N VAL A 271 4.19 -4.16 -23.56
CA VAL A 271 3.11 -3.56 -22.76
C VAL A 271 2.14 -4.62 -22.24
N ASN A 272 1.70 -5.56 -23.09
CA ASN A 272 0.80 -6.63 -22.63
C ASN A 272 1.49 -7.59 -21.66
N SER A 273 2.80 -7.82 -21.83
CA SER A 273 3.56 -8.61 -20.87
C SER A 273 3.68 -7.92 -19.51
N TYR A 274 3.83 -6.60 -19.47
CA TYR A 274 3.78 -5.83 -18.22
C TYR A 274 2.37 -5.77 -17.64
N LYS A 275 1.31 -5.63 -18.45
CA LYS A 275 -0.09 -5.73 -17.98
C LYS A 275 -0.34 -7.07 -17.30
N ALA A 276 0.07 -8.18 -17.92
CA ALA A 276 -0.02 -9.52 -17.33
C ALA A 276 0.84 -9.69 -16.07
N PHE A 277 2.06 -9.15 -16.05
CA PHE A 277 2.94 -9.19 -14.88
C PHE A 277 2.39 -8.35 -13.72
N SER A 278 1.81 -7.18 -14.01
CA SER A 278 1.18 -6.31 -13.02
C SER A 278 0.00 -6.99 -12.34
N LEU A 279 -0.82 -7.73 -13.10
CA LEU A 279 -1.90 -8.54 -12.58
C LEU A 279 -1.37 -9.65 -11.65
N LEU A 280 -0.32 -10.36 -12.07
CA LEU A 280 0.32 -11.40 -11.26
C LEU A 280 0.84 -10.84 -9.92
N CYS A 281 1.56 -9.71 -9.96
CA CYS A 281 2.08 -9.05 -8.77
C CYS A 281 0.95 -8.51 -7.87
N TYR A 282 -0.11 -8.00 -8.48
CA TYR A 282 -1.28 -7.50 -7.76
C TYR A 282 -1.97 -8.62 -7.00
N VAL A 283 -2.37 -9.72 -7.65
CA VAL A 283 -3.06 -10.82 -6.97
C VAL A 283 -2.19 -11.48 -5.90
N ALA A 284 -0.87 -11.56 -6.11
CA ALA A 284 0.08 -12.04 -5.12
C ALA A 284 0.19 -11.13 -3.88
N SER A 285 -0.14 -9.85 -4.03
CA SER A 285 -0.12 -8.87 -2.94
C SER A 285 -1.44 -8.76 -2.18
N VAL A 286 -2.50 -9.34 -2.71
CA VAL A 286 -3.79 -9.46 -2.02
C VAL A 286 -3.65 -10.50 -0.92
N LYS A 287 -3.96 -10.11 0.31
CA LYS A 287 -4.00 -11.03 1.46
C LYS A 287 -5.41 -10.96 2.05
N PRO A 288 -6.06 -12.11 2.30
CA PRO A 288 -7.25 -12.13 3.11
C PRO A 288 -6.85 -11.77 4.53
N GLU A 289 -7.72 -11.04 5.23
CA GLU A 289 -7.55 -10.85 6.67
C GLU A 289 -7.44 -12.24 7.32
N SER A 290 -6.37 -12.47 8.07
CA SER A 290 -6.24 -13.70 8.86
C SER A 290 -7.40 -13.78 9.85
N GLU A 291 -8.00 -14.96 10.01
CA GLU A 291 -9.09 -15.19 11.00
C GLU A 291 -8.69 -14.80 12.44
N ASP A 292 -7.39 -14.69 12.74
CA ASP A 292 -6.85 -14.27 14.03
C ASP A 292 -7.07 -12.77 14.37
N GLU A 293 -7.36 -11.91 13.38
CA GLU A 293 -7.62 -10.48 13.62
C GLU A 293 -9.10 -10.17 13.87
N LYS A 294 -10.02 -11.08 13.51
CA LYS A 294 -11.46 -10.92 13.79
C LYS A 294 -11.87 -11.32 15.20
N SER A 295 -10.91 -11.76 16.02
CA SER A 295 -11.13 -12.21 17.41
C SER A 295 -10.49 -11.31 18.48
N LYS A 296 -10.05 -10.10 18.10
CA LYS A 296 -9.54 -9.09 19.07
C LYS A 296 -10.45 -7.89 19.18
#